data_AF-A0AAV4XA88-F1
#
_entry.id   AF-A0AAV4XA88-F1
#
_cell.length_a   1.000
_cell.length_b   1.000
_cell.length_c   1.000
_cell.angle_alpha   90.00
_cell.angle_beta   90.00
_cell.angle_gamma   90.00
#
_symmetry.space_group_name_H-M   'P 1'
#
loop_
_entity.id
_entity.type
_entity.pdbx_description
1 polymer ?
#
loop_
_entity_poly.entity_id
_entity_poly.type
_entity_poly.pdbx_seq_one_letter_code
_entity_poly.pdbx_strand_id
1 'polypeptide(L)'
;MKFSRQGKLIFTTADPVCAAQILNLDKIQETPVSTGVTFENITERFLVFDIPTNLQLSELADEIMNKNDMEVVELRRQCQGPEKCILCNGPHSATSNICPRHTLEQKILEFKCRNHLTIGEARRLYAHSSKTNYSEAAKINSAAPNIEEIVNQRVESIVQNITIKMEQQTTLLIEIFQKTIENLVQYLVSVFHQTDLKKSPNRKRQMINLVPPTNTPMQWDAGGSNASN
;
A
#
# COMPACT_ATOMS: atom_id res chain seq x y z
N MET A 1 -30.64 -23.82 -5.48
CA MET A 1 -30.07 -23.27 -4.22
C MET A 1 -30.48 -24.19 -3.08
N LYS A 2 -29.54 -24.92 -2.46
CA LYS A 2 -29.80 -25.70 -1.25
C LYS A 2 -29.25 -24.89 -0.06
N PHE A 3 -30.14 -24.19 0.65
CA PHE A 3 -29.80 -23.50 1.89
C PHE A 3 -29.72 -24.55 3.02
N SER A 4 -28.58 -24.61 3.72
CA SER A 4 -28.40 -25.52 4.87
C SER A 4 -29.08 -24.92 6.09
N ARG A 5 -30.09 -25.62 6.62
CA ARG A 5 -30.84 -25.23 7.83
C ARG A 5 -30.08 -25.75 9.04
N GLN A 6 -29.19 -24.97 9.63
CA GLN A 6 -28.36 -25.41 10.77
C GLN A 6 -29.09 -25.45 12.12
N GLY A 7 -30.39 -25.76 12.15
CA GLY A 7 -31.14 -25.89 13.42
C GLY A 7 -31.19 -24.64 14.30
N LYS A 8 -31.06 -23.44 13.72
CA LYS A 8 -31.12 -22.15 14.43
C LYS A 8 -32.42 -21.42 14.12
N LEU A 9 -33.01 -20.79 15.12
CA LEU A 9 -34.23 -19.99 15.01
C LEU A 9 -34.03 -18.59 15.55
N ILE A 10 -34.64 -17.63 14.87
CA ILE A 10 -34.65 -16.23 15.29
C ILE A 10 -36.09 -15.89 15.70
N PHE A 11 -36.22 -15.32 16.90
CA PHE A 11 -37.46 -14.81 17.49
C PHE A 11 -37.40 -13.30 17.57
N THR A 12 -38.49 -12.63 17.20
CA THR A 12 -38.69 -11.21 17.46
C THR A 12 -39.83 -11.03 18.46
N THR A 13 -39.58 -10.31 19.55
CA THR A 13 -40.60 -9.91 20.54
C THR A 13 -40.45 -8.43 20.88
N ALA A 14 -41.57 -7.76 21.14
CA ALA A 14 -41.60 -6.36 21.51
C ALA A 14 -41.48 -6.13 23.03
N ASP A 15 -41.63 -7.18 23.84
CA ASP A 15 -41.60 -7.10 25.29
C ASP A 15 -40.23 -7.54 25.87
N PRO A 16 -39.52 -6.66 26.61
CA PRO A 16 -38.24 -7.00 27.24
C PRO A 16 -38.35 -8.07 28.35
N VAL A 17 -39.54 -8.27 28.94
CA VAL A 17 -39.73 -9.34 29.96
C VAL A 17 -39.80 -10.70 29.26
N CYS A 18 -40.59 -10.79 28.19
CA CYS A 18 -40.67 -11.93 27.28
C CYS A 18 -39.30 -12.33 26.72
N ALA A 19 -38.50 -11.34 26.31
CA ALA A 19 -37.10 -11.50 25.91
C ALA A 19 -36.21 -12.19 26.97
N ALA A 20 -36.33 -11.77 28.23
CA ALA A 20 -35.55 -12.36 29.32
C ALA A 20 -36.00 -13.79 29.65
N GLN A 21 -37.29 -14.11 29.46
CA GLN A 21 -37.84 -15.45 29.65
C GLN A 21 -37.30 -16.45 28.62
N ILE A 22 -37.10 -16.01 27.36
CA ILE A 22 -36.51 -16.84 26.30
C ILE A 22 -35.13 -17.36 26.71
N LEU A 23 -34.34 -16.56 27.42
CA LEU A 23 -32.99 -16.97 27.83
C LEU A 23 -32.97 -18.14 28.82
N ASN A 24 -34.12 -18.48 29.40
CA ASN A 24 -34.28 -19.60 30.31
C ASN A 24 -34.89 -20.83 29.63
N LEU A 25 -35.18 -20.79 28.32
CA LEU A 25 -35.69 -21.96 27.59
C LEU A 25 -34.61 -23.04 27.49
N ASP A 26 -34.88 -24.17 28.13
CA ASP A 26 -34.01 -25.35 28.12
C ASP A 26 -34.53 -26.46 27.20
N LYS A 27 -35.83 -26.46 26.87
CA LYS A 27 -36.48 -27.49 26.04
C LYS A 27 -37.58 -26.95 25.13
N ILE A 28 -37.69 -27.54 23.94
CA ILE A 28 -38.75 -27.31 22.96
C ILE A 28 -39.15 -28.66 22.34
N GLN A 29 -40.43 -29.06 22.38
CA GLN A 29 -40.91 -30.38 21.97
C GLN A 29 -39.99 -31.55 22.41
N GLU A 30 -39.61 -31.58 23.69
CA GLU A 30 -38.68 -32.56 24.28
C GLU A 30 -37.23 -32.53 23.78
N THR A 31 -36.88 -31.59 22.89
CA THR A 31 -35.50 -31.41 22.45
C THR A 31 -34.80 -30.40 23.36
N PRO A 32 -33.64 -30.74 23.95
CA PRO A 32 -32.86 -29.76 24.71
C PRO A 32 -32.35 -28.67 23.78
N VAL A 33 -32.57 -27.41 24.14
CA VAL A 33 -32.17 -26.24 23.34
C VAL A 33 -31.31 -25.32 24.18
N SER A 34 -30.46 -24.55 23.51
CA SER A 34 -29.69 -23.47 24.14
C SER A 34 -30.09 -22.14 23.50
N THR A 35 -30.11 -21.07 24.29
CA THR A 35 -30.52 -19.74 23.83
C THR A 35 -29.40 -18.72 23.98
N GLY A 36 -29.25 -17.84 23.01
CA GLY A 36 -28.26 -16.75 23.06
C GLY A 36 -28.82 -15.43 22.55
N VAL A 37 -28.28 -14.34 23.07
CA VAL A 37 -28.60 -12.98 22.63
C VAL A 37 -27.69 -12.59 21.47
N THR A 38 -28.25 -12.06 20.39
CA THR A 38 -27.45 -11.38 19.36
C THR A 38 -27.19 -9.95 19.80
N PHE A 39 -25.91 -9.60 19.98
CA PHE A 39 -25.44 -8.31 20.51
C PHE A 39 -25.92 -7.07 19.74
N GLU A 40 -26.47 -7.23 18.54
CA GLU A 40 -26.91 -6.11 17.69
C GLU A 40 -28.26 -5.51 18.11
N ASN A 41 -29.13 -6.21 18.85
CA ASN A 41 -30.47 -5.69 19.19
C ASN A 41 -31.01 -6.30 20.49
N ILE A 42 -30.59 -5.75 21.64
CA ILE A 42 -31.02 -6.18 22.99
C ILE A 42 -32.55 -6.08 23.19
N THR A 43 -33.27 -5.36 22.32
CA THR A 43 -34.72 -5.15 22.44
C THR A 43 -35.58 -5.90 21.43
N GLU A 44 -35.03 -6.61 20.44
CA GLU A 44 -35.89 -7.07 19.34
C GLU A 44 -35.63 -8.49 18.82
N ARG A 45 -34.41 -9.06 18.86
CA ARG A 45 -34.18 -10.37 18.21
C ARG A 45 -33.34 -11.33 19.07
N PHE A 46 -33.88 -12.53 19.28
CA PHE A 46 -33.26 -13.62 20.05
C PHE A 46 -32.94 -14.80 19.13
N LEU A 47 -31.85 -15.52 19.44
CA LEU A 47 -31.43 -16.66 18.65
C LEU A 47 -31.44 -17.93 19.52
N VAL A 48 -32.24 -18.90 19.10
CA VAL A 48 -32.36 -20.21 19.74
C VAL A 48 -31.63 -21.24 18.88
N PHE A 49 -30.79 -22.03 19.53
CA PHE A 49 -29.96 -23.07 18.92
C PHE A 49 -30.59 -24.46 19.10
N ASP A 50 -30.06 -25.43 18.36
CA ASP A 50 -30.35 -26.86 18.49
C ASP A 50 -31.81 -27.28 18.21
N ILE A 51 -32.55 -26.49 17.43
CA ILE A 51 -33.94 -26.81 17.09
C ILE A 51 -34.01 -27.71 15.85
N PRO A 52 -34.71 -28.87 15.93
CA PRO A 52 -34.86 -29.77 14.80
C PRO A 52 -35.43 -29.11 13.55
N THR A 53 -34.91 -29.50 12.38
CA THR A 53 -35.24 -28.88 11.09
C THR A 53 -36.52 -29.42 10.45
N ASN A 54 -36.99 -30.57 10.93
CA ASN A 54 -38.22 -31.26 10.54
C ASN A 54 -39.50 -30.66 11.16
N LEU A 55 -39.38 -29.87 12.23
CA LEU A 55 -40.52 -29.22 12.88
C LEU A 55 -41.11 -28.09 12.02
N GLN A 56 -42.43 -27.95 12.02
CA GLN A 56 -43.08 -26.83 11.36
C GLN A 56 -42.95 -25.55 12.19
N LEU A 57 -42.80 -24.41 11.53
CA LEU A 57 -42.67 -23.12 12.21
C LEU A 57 -43.95 -22.72 12.95
N SER A 58 -45.13 -23.10 12.43
CA SER A 58 -46.42 -22.82 13.05
C SER A 58 -46.58 -23.55 14.39
N GLU A 59 -46.33 -24.86 14.40
CA GLU A 59 -46.42 -25.69 15.62
C GLU A 59 -45.47 -25.19 16.71
N LEU A 60 -44.29 -24.70 16.28
CA LEU A 60 -43.31 -24.15 17.19
C LEU A 60 -43.71 -22.78 17.75
N ALA A 61 -44.29 -21.92 16.93
CA ALA A 61 -44.82 -20.65 17.39
C ALA A 61 -45.93 -20.88 18.43
N ASP A 62 -46.87 -21.77 18.14
CA ASP A 62 -47.97 -22.10 19.03
C ASP A 62 -47.48 -22.66 20.37
N GLU A 63 -46.48 -23.55 20.36
CA GLU A 63 -45.93 -24.08 21.61
C GLU A 63 -45.29 -23.00 22.47
N ILE A 64 -44.52 -22.10 21.87
CA ILE A 64 -43.82 -21.04 22.59
C ILE A 64 -44.81 -20.04 23.17
N MET A 65 -45.83 -19.67 22.38
CA MET A 65 -46.91 -18.78 22.84
C MET A 65 -47.70 -19.42 23.99
N ASN A 66 -48.12 -20.68 23.84
CA ASN A 66 -49.01 -21.34 24.79
C ASN A 66 -48.32 -21.76 26.10
N LYS A 67 -47.06 -22.19 26.06
CA LYS A 67 -46.35 -22.66 27.26
C LYS A 67 -45.74 -21.53 28.09
N ASN A 68 -45.48 -20.36 27.50
CA ASN A 68 -44.70 -19.31 28.14
C ASN A 68 -45.43 -17.96 28.25
N ASP A 69 -46.69 -17.86 27.84
CA ASP A 69 -47.48 -16.61 27.80
C ASP A 69 -46.76 -15.49 27.02
N MET A 70 -46.32 -15.84 25.81
CA MET A 70 -45.44 -14.99 24.99
C MET A 70 -46.11 -14.58 23.67
N GLU A 71 -45.87 -13.35 23.21
CA GLU A 71 -46.26 -12.89 21.87
C GLU A 71 -45.09 -13.02 20.88
N VAL A 72 -45.24 -13.94 19.91
CA VAL A 72 -44.25 -14.15 18.84
C VAL A 72 -44.62 -13.31 17.63
N VAL A 73 -43.86 -12.24 17.36
CA VAL A 73 -44.15 -11.29 16.27
C VAL A 73 -43.64 -11.79 14.92
N GLU A 74 -42.42 -12.30 14.88
CA GLU A 74 -41.82 -12.92 13.69
C GLU A 74 -40.98 -14.12 14.11
N LEU A 75 -41.22 -15.26 13.47
CA LEU A 75 -40.45 -16.48 13.66
C LEU A 75 -39.90 -16.97 12.33
N ARG A 76 -38.57 -17.09 12.24
CA ARG A 76 -37.92 -17.61 11.03
C ARG A 76 -36.70 -18.47 11.34
N ARG A 77 -36.47 -19.47 10.49
CA ARG A 77 -35.22 -20.25 10.51
C ARG A 77 -34.08 -19.41 9.96
N GLN A 78 -32.96 -19.36 10.66
CA GLN A 78 -31.78 -18.70 10.12
C GLN A 78 -31.15 -19.59 9.06
N CYS A 79 -31.26 -19.17 7.80
CA CYS A 79 -30.55 -19.81 6.71
C CYS A 79 -29.11 -19.29 6.70
N GLN A 80 -28.15 -20.13 7.08
CA GLN A 80 -26.76 -19.81 6.77
C GLN A 80 -26.51 -20.08 5.29
N GLY A 81 -25.67 -19.25 4.67
CA GLY A 81 -25.24 -19.44 3.29
C GLY A 81 -24.65 -20.83 3.07
N PRO A 82 -24.48 -21.26 1.81
CA PRO A 82 -24.00 -22.60 1.52
C PRO A 82 -22.69 -22.90 2.27
N GLU A 83 -22.62 -24.05 2.94
CA GLU A 83 -21.45 -24.51 3.71
C GLU A 83 -20.17 -24.61 2.86
N LYS A 84 -20.36 -24.74 1.54
CA LYS A 84 -19.30 -24.74 0.54
C LYS A 84 -19.48 -23.60 -0.43
N CYS A 85 -18.37 -22.99 -0.81
CA CYS A 85 -18.36 -21.93 -1.80
C CYS A 85 -18.83 -22.45 -3.16
N ILE A 86 -19.81 -21.79 -3.77
CA ILE A 86 -20.34 -22.16 -5.09
C ILE A 86 -19.30 -22.05 -6.23
N LEU A 87 -18.24 -21.27 -6.03
CA LEU A 87 -17.23 -20.97 -7.05
C LEU A 87 -16.07 -21.96 -7.06
N CYS A 88 -15.70 -22.50 -5.89
CA CYS A 88 -14.53 -23.38 -5.73
C CYS A 88 -14.78 -24.63 -4.87
N ASN A 89 -16.00 -24.82 -4.35
CA ASN A 89 -16.40 -25.88 -3.42
C ASN A 89 -15.60 -25.95 -2.10
N GLY A 90 -14.85 -24.89 -1.75
CA GLY A 90 -14.09 -24.79 -0.50
C GLY A 90 -14.97 -24.50 0.73
N PRO A 91 -14.48 -24.77 1.95
CA PRO A 91 -15.21 -24.59 3.21
C PRO A 91 -15.24 -23.11 3.64
N HIS A 92 -15.83 -22.26 2.82
CA HIS A 92 -16.03 -20.85 3.10
C HIS A 92 -17.27 -20.34 2.37
N SER A 93 -17.80 -19.19 2.80
CA SER A 93 -18.93 -18.55 2.12
C SER A 93 -18.55 -18.11 0.69
N ALA A 94 -19.56 -17.98 -0.17
CA ALA A 94 -19.37 -17.51 -1.55
C ALA A 94 -18.86 -16.05 -1.63
N THR A 95 -19.11 -15.25 -0.60
CA THR A 95 -18.69 -13.83 -0.49
C THR A 95 -17.32 -13.65 0.17
N SER A 96 -16.68 -14.74 0.61
CA SER A 96 -15.39 -14.66 1.29
C SER A 96 -14.24 -14.34 0.31
N ASN A 97 -13.39 -13.39 0.69
CA ASN A 97 -12.16 -13.03 -0.04
C ASN A 97 -11.10 -14.14 -0.04
N ILE A 98 -11.31 -15.21 0.73
CA ILE A 98 -10.44 -16.40 0.80
C ILE A 98 -10.61 -17.29 -0.45
N CYS A 99 -11.71 -17.10 -1.20
CA CYS A 99 -12.01 -17.93 -2.36
C CYS A 99 -10.93 -17.82 -3.45
N PRO A 100 -10.17 -18.90 -3.76
CA PRO A 100 -9.08 -18.83 -4.73
C PRO A 100 -9.58 -18.49 -6.14
N ARG A 101 -10.81 -18.90 -6.49
CA ARG A 101 -11.44 -18.57 -7.77
C ARG A 101 -11.85 -17.11 -7.85
N HIS A 102 -12.33 -16.53 -6.75
CA HIS A 102 -12.65 -15.10 -6.67
C HIS A 102 -11.39 -14.24 -6.74
N THR A 103 -10.35 -14.61 -5.97
CA THR A 103 -9.05 -13.93 -5.99
C THR A 103 -8.42 -13.97 -7.37
N LEU A 104 -8.49 -15.12 -8.07
CA LEU A 104 -7.97 -15.25 -9.43
C LEU A 104 -8.71 -14.31 -10.40
N GLU A 105 -10.04 -14.30 -10.36
CA GLU A 105 -10.84 -13.44 -11.24
C GLU A 105 -10.57 -11.95 -10.97
N GLN A 106 -10.40 -11.56 -9.70
CA GLN A 106 -10.03 -10.20 -9.31
C GLN A 106 -8.66 -9.81 -9.90
N LYS A 107 -7.65 -10.68 -9.82
CA LYS A 107 -6.34 -10.43 -10.44
C LYS A 107 -6.42 -10.29 -11.96
N ILE A 108 -7.28 -11.08 -12.61
CA ILE A 108 -7.52 -10.99 -14.06
C ILE A 108 -8.19 -9.65 -14.41
N LEU A 109 -9.15 -9.19 -13.61
CA LEU A 109 -9.82 -7.89 -13.80
C LEU A 109 -8.86 -6.72 -13.60
N GLU A 110 -7.99 -6.78 -12.60
CA GLU A 110 -6.94 -5.79 -12.43
C GLU A 110 -5.97 -5.77 -13.61
N PHE A 111 -5.52 -6.95 -14.07
CA PHE A 111 -4.66 -7.09 -15.23
C PHE A 111 -5.33 -6.53 -16.49
N LYS A 112 -6.62 -6.81 -16.68
CA LYS A 112 -7.44 -6.24 -17.76
C LYS A 112 -7.41 -4.71 -17.72
N CYS A 113 -7.69 -4.10 -16.56
CA CYS A 113 -7.73 -2.64 -16.42
C CYS A 113 -6.36 -1.99 -16.63
N ARG A 114 -5.29 -2.57 -16.10
CA ARG A 114 -3.91 -2.05 -16.25
C ARG A 114 -3.41 -2.09 -17.70
N ASN A 115 -3.89 -3.04 -18.50
CA ASN A 115 -3.43 -3.25 -19.87
C ASN A 115 -4.48 -2.85 -20.93
N HIS A 116 -5.61 -2.27 -20.52
CA HIS A 116 -6.72 -1.86 -21.40
C HIS A 116 -7.19 -2.97 -22.36
N LEU A 117 -7.28 -4.21 -21.87
CA LEU A 117 -7.63 -5.38 -22.68
C LEU A 117 -9.12 -5.72 -22.61
N THR A 118 -9.57 -6.53 -23.57
CA THR A 118 -10.85 -7.23 -23.41
C THR A 118 -10.73 -8.33 -22.35
N ILE A 119 -11.85 -8.71 -21.73
CA ILE A 119 -11.83 -9.76 -20.69
C ILE A 119 -11.35 -11.12 -21.23
N GLY A 120 -11.66 -11.43 -22.50
CA GLY A 120 -11.23 -12.68 -23.14
C GLY A 120 -9.74 -12.71 -23.43
N GLU A 121 -9.13 -11.59 -23.78
CA GLU A 121 -7.67 -11.47 -23.96
C GLU A 121 -6.94 -11.50 -22.64
N ALA A 122 -7.43 -10.77 -21.63
CA ALA A 122 -6.87 -10.78 -20.28
C ALA A 122 -6.81 -12.20 -19.71
N ARG A 123 -7.91 -12.98 -19.82
CA ARG A 123 -7.93 -14.39 -19.39
C ARG A 123 -6.93 -15.26 -20.15
N ARG A 124 -6.79 -15.05 -21.46
CA ARG A 124 -5.83 -15.81 -22.30
C ARG A 124 -4.40 -15.51 -21.88
N LEU A 125 -4.00 -14.25 -21.79
CA LEU A 125 -2.64 -13.85 -21.42
C LEU A 125 -2.30 -14.26 -19.98
N TYR A 126 -3.24 -14.12 -19.04
CA TYR A 126 -3.05 -14.53 -17.65
C TYR A 126 -2.94 -16.06 -17.49
N ALA A 127 -3.59 -16.84 -18.35
CA ALA A 127 -3.45 -18.30 -18.39
C ALA A 127 -2.12 -18.76 -19.01
N HIS A 128 -1.58 -18.00 -19.99
CA HIS A 128 -0.29 -18.31 -20.61
C HIS A 128 0.88 -17.91 -19.70
N SER A 129 0.78 -16.79 -18.98
CA SER A 129 1.82 -16.38 -18.02
C SER A 129 2.01 -17.37 -16.86
N SER A 130 0.99 -18.18 -16.56
CA SER A 130 1.04 -19.21 -15.51
C SER A 130 1.34 -20.62 -16.03
N LYS A 131 1.36 -20.84 -17.35
CA LYS A 131 1.68 -22.12 -17.99
C LYS A 131 2.82 -21.93 -18.98
N THR A 132 4.04 -21.90 -18.46
CA THR A 132 5.24 -21.99 -19.30
C THR A 132 5.36 -23.42 -19.84
N ASN A 133 5.02 -23.60 -21.11
CA ASN A 133 5.21 -24.87 -21.81
C ASN A 133 6.71 -25.06 -22.12
N TYR A 134 7.21 -26.30 -22.18
CA TYR A 134 8.63 -26.58 -22.50
C TYR A 134 9.11 -25.89 -23.78
N SER A 135 8.27 -25.83 -24.81
CA SER A 135 8.53 -25.13 -26.07
C SER A 135 8.66 -23.61 -25.92
N GLU A 136 8.01 -23.02 -24.92
CA GLU A 136 8.03 -21.59 -24.62
C GLU A 136 9.26 -21.25 -23.77
N ALA A 137 9.64 -22.12 -22.83
CA ALA A 137 10.92 -22.05 -22.12
C ALA A 137 12.13 -22.18 -23.09
N ALA A 138 12.05 -23.05 -24.09
CA ALA A 138 13.07 -23.17 -25.13
C ALA A 138 13.18 -21.90 -26.00
N LYS A 139 12.05 -21.22 -26.28
CA LYS A 139 12.05 -19.92 -26.99
C LYS A 139 12.60 -18.78 -26.12
N ILE A 140 12.36 -18.80 -24.81
CA ILE A 140 12.95 -17.85 -23.86
C ILE A 140 14.47 -18.02 -23.80
N ASN A 141 15.00 -19.25 -23.90
CA ASN A 141 16.45 -19.47 -23.99
C ASN A 141 17.08 -18.95 -25.29
N SER A 142 16.31 -18.82 -26.38
CA SER A 142 16.76 -18.14 -27.62
C SER A 142 16.50 -16.63 -27.65
N ALA A 143 15.77 -16.10 -26.66
CA ALA A 143 15.40 -14.70 -26.53
C ALA A 143 15.68 -14.17 -25.12
N ALA A 144 16.73 -14.68 -24.47
CA ALA A 144 17.29 -13.98 -23.32
C ALA A 144 17.64 -12.58 -23.82
N PRO A 145 17.07 -11.50 -23.25
CA PRO A 145 17.49 -10.18 -23.62
C PRO A 145 19.00 -10.13 -23.35
N ASN A 146 19.80 -9.78 -24.36
CA ASN A 146 21.24 -9.79 -24.22
C ASN A 146 21.56 -8.87 -23.03
N ILE A 147 21.98 -9.46 -21.90
CA ILE A 147 22.23 -8.74 -20.66
C ILE A 147 23.26 -7.63 -20.94
N GLU A 148 24.16 -7.88 -21.89
CA GLU A 148 25.09 -6.92 -22.44
C GLU A 148 24.40 -5.69 -23.04
N GLU A 149 23.32 -5.87 -23.82
CA GLU A 149 22.59 -4.76 -24.44
C GLU A 149 21.80 -3.92 -23.43
N ILE A 150 21.18 -4.57 -22.43
CA ILE A 150 20.51 -3.86 -21.32
C ILE A 150 21.52 -3.05 -20.50
N VAL A 151 22.68 -3.66 -20.20
CA VAL A 151 23.75 -2.99 -19.46
C VAL A 151 24.31 -1.83 -20.27
N ASN A 152 24.54 -2.01 -21.58
CA ASN A 152 25.02 -0.95 -22.47
C ASN A 152 24.05 0.24 -22.53
N GLN A 153 22.74 -0.01 -22.69
CA GLN A 153 21.72 1.06 -22.65
C GLN A 153 21.70 1.81 -21.31
N ARG A 154 21.86 1.10 -20.19
CA ARG A 154 21.94 1.71 -18.85
C ARG A 154 23.20 2.56 -18.70
N VAL A 155 24.34 2.07 -19.16
CA VAL A 155 25.61 2.79 -19.12
C VAL A 155 25.54 4.05 -19.97
N GLU A 156 25.01 3.97 -21.20
CA GLU A 156 24.83 5.15 -22.07
C GLU A 156 23.94 6.21 -21.42
N SER A 157 22.81 5.80 -20.83
CA SER A 157 21.92 6.72 -20.13
C SER A 157 22.59 7.40 -18.92
N ILE A 158 23.40 6.65 -18.16
CA ILE A 158 24.16 7.21 -17.03
C ILE A 158 25.19 8.22 -17.53
N VAL A 159 25.95 7.89 -18.58
CA VAL A 159 26.96 8.77 -19.17
C VAL A 159 26.32 10.06 -19.67
N GLN A 160 25.22 9.97 -20.43
CA GLN A 160 24.50 11.16 -20.92
C GLN A 160 24.03 12.07 -19.77
N ASN A 161 23.47 11.48 -18.71
CA ASN A 161 23.01 12.23 -17.55
C ASN A 161 24.16 12.94 -16.80
N ILE A 162 25.33 12.30 -16.71
CA ILE A 162 26.51 12.89 -16.10
C ILE A 162 27.03 14.04 -16.97
N THR A 163 27.14 13.84 -18.29
CA THR A 163 27.59 14.87 -19.23
C THR A 163 26.71 16.11 -19.15
N ILE A 164 25.38 15.95 -19.22
CA ILE A 164 24.43 17.07 -19.12
C ILE A 164 24.61 17.81 -17.78
N LYS A 165 24.76 17.10 -16.67
CA LYS A 165 24.98 17.73 -15.35
C LYS A 165 26.31 18.47 -15.27
N MET A 166 27.38 17.91 -15.86
CA MET A 166 28.69 18.55 -15.90
C MET A 166 28.69 19.82 -16.76
N GLU A 167 28.01 19.80 -17.91
CA GLU A 167 27.84 20.96 -18.79
C GLU A 167 27.02 22.07 -18.11
N GLN A 168 25.96 21.70 -17.39
CA GLN A 168 25.18 22.64 -16.59
C GLN A 168 26.02 23.28 -15.48
N GLN A 169 26.79 22.49 -14.74
CA GLN A 169 27.70 23.03 -13.71
C GLN A 169 28.77 23.95 -14.32
N THR A 170 29.32 23.60 -15.48
CA THR A 170 30.33 24.41 -16.18
C THR A 170 29.74 25.75 -16.62
N THR A 171 28.51 25.74 -17.13
CA THR A 171 27.80 26.96 -17.55
C THR A 171 27.55 27.90 -16.35
N LEU A 172 27.10 27.36 -15.21
CA LEU A 172 26.91 28.14 -13.99
C LEU A 172 28.21 28.76 -13.49
N LEU A 173 29.32 28.02 -13.55
CA LEU A 173 30.63 28.55 -13.17
C LEU A 173 31.06 29.71 -14.07
N ILE A 174 30.84 29.59 -15.38
CA ILE A 174 31.14 30.66 -16.35
C ILE A 174 30.29 31.91 -16.04
N GLU A 175 29.01 31.74 -15.77
CA GLU A 175 28.11 32.85 -15.44
C GLU A 175 28.53 33.58 -14.15
N ILE A 176 28.88 32.83 -13.11
CA ILE A 176 29.41 33.39 -11.85
C ILE A 176 30.70 34.17 -12.11
N PHE A 177 31.60 33.62 -12.93
CA PHE A 177 32.86 34.28 -13.26
C PHE A 177 32.65 35.57 -14.04
N GLN A 178 31.79 35.56 -15.06
CA GLN A 178 31.41 36.76 -15.82
C GLN A 178 30.85 37.85 -14.90
N LYS A 179 29.88 37.50 -14.04
CA LYS A 179 29.28 38.44 -13.09
C LYS A 179 30.29 38.99 -12.09
N THR A 180 31.26 38.17 -11.68
CA THR A 180 32.34 38.62 -10.80
C THR A 180 33.24 39.63 -11.50
N ILE A 181 33.62 39.39 -12.76
CA ILE A 181 34.39 40.34 -13.55
C ILE A 181 33.61 41.65 -13.74
N GLU A 182 32.34 41.58 -14.11
CA GLU A 182 31.49 42.76 -14.29
C GLU A 182 31.45 43.60 -13.00
N ASN A 183 31.25 42.95 -11.85
CA ASN A 183 31.26 43.63 -10.55
C ASN A 183 32.60 44.29 -10.25
N LEU A 184 33.73 43.63 -10.54
CA LEU A 184 35.07 44.20 -10.36
C LEU A 184 35.30 45.40 -11.28
N VAL A 185 34.87 45.31 -12.54
CA VAL A 185 34.98 46.42 -13.50
C VAL A 185 34.13 47.60 -13.03
N GLN A 186 32.88 47.37 -12.62
CA GLN A 186 32.01 48.42 -12.07
C GLN A 186 32.61 49.07 -10.82
N TYR A 187 33.19 48.26 -9.92
CA TYR A 187 33.89 48.76 -8.75
C TYR A 187 35.05 49.68 -9.15
N LEU A 188 35.92 49.26 -10.07
CA LEU A 188 37.03 50.07 -10.56
C LEU A 188 36.55 51.39 -11.18
N VAL A 189 35.54 51.34 -12.06
CA VAL A 189 34.94 52.54 -12.67
C VAL A 189 34.44 53.52 -11.60
N SER A 190 33.81 53.03 -10.53
CA SER A 190 33.33 53.86 -9.42
C SER A 190 34.46 54.54 -8.64
N VAL A 191 35.61 53.87 -8.48
CA VAL A 191 36.80 54.42 -7.82
C VAL A 191 37.41 55.52 -8.68
N PHE A 192 37.51 55.33 -9.99
CA PHE A 192 38.04 56.35 -10.91
C PHE A 192 37.16 57.62 -10.95
N HIS A 193 35.84 57.48 -10.97
CA HIS A 193 34.93 58.64 -10.87
C HIS A 193 35.07 59.39 -9.54
N GLN A 194 35.39 58.70 -8.44
CA GLN A 194 35.63 59.36 -7.14
C GLN A 194 36.96 60.14 -7.11
N THR A 195 37.96 59.74 -7.91
CA THR A 195 39.26 60.43 -7.98
C THR A 195 39.21 61.72 -8.80
N ASP A 196 38.33 61.84 -9.79
CA ASP A 196 38.14 63.09 -10.55
C ASP A 196 37.49 64.22 -9.74
N LEU A 197 36.81 63.90 -8.63
CA LEU A 197 36.15 64.89 -7.76
C LEU A 197 36.97 65.32 -6.54
N LYS A 198 38.18 64.77 -6.31
CA LYS A 198 39.04 65.13 -5.18
C LYS A 198 40.35 65.76 -5.66
N LYS A 199 40.31 67.06 -5.96
CA LYS A 199 41.53 67.89 -5.98
C LYS A 199 42.16 67.88 -4.57
N SER A 200 43.38 67.36 -4.54
CA SER A 200 44.35 67.26 -3.45
C SER A 200 44.37 68.40 -2.42
N PRO A 201 44.55 68.07 -1.13
CA PRO A 201 45.36 68.88 -0.23
C PRO A 201 46.60 68.12 0.27
N ASN A 202 47.77 68.74 0.03
CA ASN A 202 49.10 68.41 0.54
C ASN A 202 49.16 68.12 2.06
N ARG A 203 49.92 67.09 2.51
CA ARG A 203 51.04 67.27 3.47
C ARG A 203 51.82 65.99 3.83
N LYS A 204 53.15 66.12 3.69
CA LYS A 204 54.28 65.60 4.50
C LYS A 204 54.45 64.08 4.67
N ARG A 205 55.51 63.58 4.01
CA ARG A 205 56.19 62.31 4.30
C ARG A 205 56.79 62.31 5.72
N GLN A 206 56.58 61.23 6.46
CA GLN A 206 57.41 60.87 7.61
C GLN A 206 57.99 59.47 7.34
N MET A 207 59.31 59.37 7.32
CA MET A 207 60.04 58.11 7.11
C MET A 207 60.07 57.33 8.43
N ILE A 208 59.75 56.04 8.38
CA ILE A 208 60.08 55.09 9.45
C ILE A 208 60.79 53.90 8.80
N ASN A 209 61.99 53.63 9.33
CA ASN A 209 62.97 52.66 8.83
C ASN A 209 62.48 51.21 9.02
N LEU A 210 62.63 50.40 7.98
CA LEU A 210 62.56 48.94 8.05
C LEU A 210 63.98 48.37 7.94
N VAL A 211 64.44 47.71 9.01
CA VAL A 211 65.56 46.76 8.94
C VAL A 211 65.05 45.39 9.47
N PRO A 212 65.30 44.28 8.76
CA PRO A 212 64.76 42.94 9.03
C PRO A 212 65.71 42.11 9.93
N PRO A 213 65.31 40.92 10.43
CA PRO A 213 65.69 39.65 9.77
C PRO A 213 64.61 38.54 10.02
N THR A 214 64.61 37.29 9.54
CA THR A 214 65.60 36.36 8.99
C THR A 214 64.85 35.16 8.38
N ASN A 215 65.47 34.47 7.41
CA ASN A 215 65.02 33.23 6.78
C ASN A 215 64.87 32.04 7.75
N THR A 216 63.90 31.15 7.47
CA THR A 216 64.12 29.69 7.59
C THR A 216 63.27 28.91 6.57
N PRO A 217 63.76 27.79 6.00
CA PRO A 217 63.21 27.16 4.79
C PRO A 217 62.38 25.89 5.04
N MET A 218 61.59 25.54 4.01
CA MET A 218 60.86 24.29 3.68
C MET A 218 61.15 23.02 4.51
N GLN A 219 60.08 22.31 4.91
CA GLN A 219 60.08 20.86 5.12
C GLN A 219 58.75 20.25 4.65
N TRP A 220 58.86 19.19 3.85
CA TRP A 220 57.78 18.39 3.27
C TRP A 220 57.61 17.10 4.10
N ASP A 221 56.38 16.75 4.50
CA ASP A 221 56.10 15.42 5.06
C ASP A 221 55.15 14.66 4.13
N ALA A 222 55.69 13.64 3.48
CA ALA A 222 54.97 12.55 2.84
C ALA A 222 55.11 11.32 3.75
N GLY A 223 53.99 10.76 4.20
CA GLY A 223 53.99 9.57 5.03
C GLY A 223 52.77 8.70 4.73
N GLY A 224 52.97 7.68 3.90
CA GLY A 224 52.11 6.51 3.82
C GLY A 224 52.88 5.29 4.31
N SER A 225 52.19 4.32 4.93
CA SER A 225 52.57 2.90 5.00
C SER A 225 51.37 2.07 5.49
N ASN A 226 51.06 1.00 4.75
CA ASN A 226 50.08 -0.05 5.07
C ASN A 226 50.69 -1.14 5.99
N ALA A 227 49.82 -1.94 6.63
CA ALA A 227 49.88 -3.40 7.00
C ALA A 227 51.26 -4.10 7.12
N SER A 228 51.59 -5.05 8.02
CA SER A 228 50.87 -6.05 8.82
C SER A 228 51.88 -6.67 9.82
N ASN A 229 51.41 -7.18 10.96
CA ASN A 229 51.77 -8.52 11.48
C ASN A 229 50.75 -8.93 12.53
#